data_AF-A0A5B0P1K2-F1
#
_entry.id   AF-A0A5B0P1K2-F1
#
_cell.length_a   1.000
_cell.length_b   1.000
_cell.length_c   1.000
_cell.angle_alpha   90.00
_cell.angle_beta   90.00
_cell.angle_gamma   90.00
#
_symmetry.space_group_name_H-M   'P 1'
#
loop_
_entity.id
_entity.type
_entity.pdbx_description
1 polymer ?
#
loop_
_entity_poly.entity_id
_entity_poly.type
_entity_poly.pdbx_seq_one_letter_code
_entity_poly.pdbx_strand_id
1 'polypeptide(L)'
;MTSLELFRQYVHGAAIKRAPKKYRELVSKSREVANILGKMFKDLGGVAFDSNQQIMHKNRIPSYGSTEFSKPLEAYNCAPHITFTTNGFFNPPHIDSGDASQWAFAIFVPTHVKDGSLASSKDGYDVNGGLFAFPDYDCCIDFEQQGLVKLIWAANRVKHCTLPANESPKFTRMGMSMQIPTKTATTCSAIRSGLIYLRKSYRSTMNTYIGGHRVIMNRLKCMFQSLTLSSILSRNNADVIHHFKV
;
A
#
# COMPACT_ATOMS: atom_id res chain seq x y z
N MET A 1 16.23 1.62 -24.59
CA MET A 1 16.87 1.18 -23.33
C MET A 1 15.83 1.09 -22.23
N THR A 2 15.80 -0.01 -21.48
CA THR A 2 14.89 -0.21 -20.35
C THR A 2 15.38 0.58 -19.13
N SER A 3 14.59 1.57 -18.68
CA SER A 3 14.88 2.34 -17.45
C SER A 3 14.56 1.51 -16.21
N LEU A 4 15.43 1.49 -15.20
CA LEU A 4 15.22 0.75 -13.95
C LEU A 4 14.62 1.63 -12.84
N GLU A 5 13.63 1.11 -12.13
CA GLU A 5 12.94 1.84 -11.06
C GLU A 5 13.66 1.65 -9.71
N LEU A 6 14.07 2.74 -9.05
CA LEU A 6 14.77 2.71 -7.76
C LEU A 6 13.83 2.52 -6.58
N PHE A 7 12.63 3.09 -6.68
CA PHE A 7 11.60 3.04 -5.66
C PHE A 7 10.24 3.00 -6.35
N ARG A 8 9.51 1.90 -6.15
CA ARG A 8 8.29 1.59 -6.87
C ARG A 8 7.05 1.89 -6.04
N GLN A 9 6.02 2.44 -6.70
CA GLN A 9 4.63 2.34 -6.23
C GLN A 9 3.99 1.08 -6.80
N TYR A 10 3.40 0.25 -5.95
CA TYR A 10 2.67 -0.93 -6.43
C TYR A 10 1.37 -0.48 -7.08
N VAL A 11 1.26 -0.65 -8.40
CA VAL A 11 0.09 -0.23 -9.17
C VAL A 11 -0.34 -1.27 -10.18
N HIS A 12 -1.65 -1.46 -10.33
CA HIS A 12 -2.21 -2.35 -11.34
C HIS A 12 -2.29 -1.64 -12.70
N GLY A 13 -1.19 -1.63 -13.44
CA GLY A 13 -1.07 -0.88 -14.71
C GLY A 13 -2.21 -1.10 -15.71
N ALA A 14 -2.65 -2.35 -15.93
CA ALA A 14 -3.75 -2.63 -16.86
C ALA A 14 -5.10 -2.05 -16.40
N ALA A 15 -5.38 -2.02 -15.10
CA ALA A 15 -6.59 -1.39 -14.56
C ALA A 15 -6.55 0.13 -14.73
N ILE A 16 -5.38 0.75 -14.51
CA ILE A 16 -5.18 2.18 -14.74
C ILE A 16 -5.37 2.53 -16.22
N LYS A 17 -4.88 1.70 -17.15
CA LYS A 17 -5.10 1.90 -18.59
C LYS A 17 -6.58 1.86 -18.95
N ARG A 18 -7.35 0.92 -18.39
CA ARG A 18 -8.79 0.79 -18.62
C ARG A 18 -9.60 1.92 -17.98
N ALA A 19 -9.15 2.46 -16.84
CA ALA A 19 -9.90 3.46 -16.08
C ALA A 19 -8.99 4.58 -15.51
N PRO A 20 -8.35 5.40 -16.37
CA PRO A 20 -7.38 6.39 -15.91
C PRO A 20 -8.01 7.53 -15.09
N LYS A 21 -9.30 7.83 -15.31
CA LYS A 21 -10.06 8.80 -14.51
C LYS A 21 -10.25 8.28 -13.07
N LYS A 22 -10.70 7.03 -12.91
CA LYS A 22 -10.86 6.38 -11.59
C LYS A 22 -9.53 6.33 -10.82
N TYR A 23 -8.42 6.04 -11.50
CA TYR A 23 -7.10 6.09 -10.89
C TYR A 23 -6.75 7.49 -10.36
N ARG A 24 -6.99 8.55 -11.15
CA ARG A 24 -6.76 9.93 -10.69
C ARG A 24 -7.62 10.31 -9.50
N GLU A 25 -8.91 9.92 -9.52
CA GLU A 25 -9.84 10.14 -8.41
C GLU A 25 -9.40 9.40 -7.14
N LEU A 26 -8.88 8.17 -7.27
CA LEU A 26 -8.34 7.42 -6.14
C LEU A 26 -7.07 8.08 -5.58
N VAL A 27 -6.13 8.46 -6.45
CA VAL A 27 -4.90 9.15 -6.03
C VAL A 27 -5.20 10.51 -5.40
N SER A 28 -6.20 11.25 -5.88
CA SER A 28 -6.56 12.54 -5.24
C SER A 28 -7.09 12.37 -3.81
N LYS A 29 -7.64 11.19 -3.48
CA LYS A 29 -8.15 10.86 -2.15
C LYS A 29 -7.09 10.27 -1.21
N SER A 30 -5.93 9.85 -1.71
CA SER A 30 -4.92 9.15 -0.89
C SER A 30 -4.42 10.00 0.28
N ARG A 31 -4.31 11.32 0.09
CA ARG A 31 -3.94 12.27 1.15
C ARG A 31 -4.99 12.33 2.26
N GLU A 32 -6.26 12.35 1.89
CA GLU A 32 -7.36 12.36 2.86
C GLU A 32 -7.36 11.08 3.69
N VAL A 33 -7.20 9.92 3.04
CA VAL A 33 -7.04 8.63 3.72
C VAL A 33 -5.83 8.63 4.65
N ALA A 34 -4.69 9.14 4.19
CA ALA A 34 -3.49 9.30 5.02
C ALA A 34 -3.73 10.15 6.27
N ASN A 35 -4.48 11.24 6.13
CA ASN A 35 -4.78 12.12 7.24
C ASN A 35 -5.76 11.49 8.23
N ILE A 36 -6.80 10.80 7.75
CA ILE A 36 -7.75 10.09 8.61
C ILE A 36 -7.05 9.01 9.44
N LEU A 37 -6.31 8.12 8.79
CA LEU A 37 -5.65 7.00 9.47
C LEU A 37 -4.50 7.46 10.36
N GLY A 38 -3.72 8.45 9.90
CA GLY A 38 -2.67 9.06 10.69
C GLY A 38 -3.21 9.76 11.93
N LYS A 39 -4.33 10.48 11.82
CA LYS A 39 -5.02 11.07 12.97
C LYS A 39 -5.51 10.00 13.94
N MET A 40 -6.14 8.92 13.45
CA MET A 40 -6.57 7.81 14.32
C MET A 40 -5.41 7.19 15.08
N PHE A 41 -4.26 7.00 14.43
CA PHE A 41 -3.06 6.49 15.09
C PHE A 41 -2.54 7.47 16.14
N LYS A 42 -2.42 8.76 15.79
CA LYS A 42 -1.98 9.80 16.72
C LYS A 42 -2.88 9.94 17.94
N ASP A 43 -4.20 9.97 17.73
CA ASP A 43 -5.19 10.10 18.80
C ASP A 43 -5.13 8.89 19.76
N LEU A 44 -4.88 7.69 19.25
CA LEU A 44 -4.82 6.47 20.06
C LEU A 44 -3.47 6.29 20.77
N GLY A 45 -2.35 6.70 20.15
CA GLY A 45 -1.01 6.48 20.69
C GLY A 45 0.00 7.49 20.17
N GLY A 46 -0.08 8.73 20.65
CA GLY A 46 0.77 9.85 20.21
C GLY A 46 2.27 9.54 20.20
N VAL A 47 2.80 8.89 21.25
CA VAL A 47 4.23 8.50 21.32
C VAL A 47 4.59 7.47 20.24
N ALA A 48 3.72 6.49 19.99
CA ALA A 48 3.93 5.48 18.96
C ALA A 48 3.88 6.09 17.55
N PHE A 49 2.93 7.00 17.33
CA PHE A 49 2.83 7.78 16.11
C PHE A 49 4.08 8.63 15.86
N ASP A 50 4.52 9.40 16.87
CA ASP A 50 5.68 10.28 16.77
C ASP A 50 6.96 9.49 16.47
N SER A 51 7.12 8.31 17.09
CA SER A 51 8.22 7.39 16.78
C SER A 51 8.23 6.98 15.30
N ASN A 52 7.09 6.60 14.74
CA ASN A 52 7.00 6.21 13.33
C ASN A 52 7.26 7.42 12.40
N GLN A 53 6.68 8.58 12.72
CA GLN A 53 6.90 9.81 11.96
C GLN A 53 8.38 10.24 11.96
N GLN A 54 9.08 10.14 13.09
CA GLN A 54 10.51 10.43 13.20
C GLN A 54 11.35 9.51 12.30
N ILE A 55 11.04 8.21 12.23
CA ILE A 55 11.71 7.27 11.32
C ILE A 55 11.53 7.72 9.86
N MET A 56 10.33 8.16 9.49
CA MET A 56 10.07 8.67 8.14
C MET A 56 10.87 9.93 7.85
N HIS A 57 10.91 10.90 8.75
CA HIS A 57 11.71 12.12 8.58
C HIS A 57 13.20 11.81 8.45
N LYS A 58 13.75 10.99 9.36
CA LYS A 58 15.17 10.59 9.38
C LYS A 58 15.61 9.96 8.06
N ASN A 59 14.75 9.13 7.47
CA ASN A 59 15.05 8.36 6.26
C ASN A 59 14.47 8.95 4.97
N ARG A 60 13.79 10.11 5.03
CA ARG A 60 13.04 10.72 3.91
C ARG A 60 12.11 9.73 3.22
N ILE A 61 11.35 8.99 4.02
CA ILE A 61 10.36 8.05 3.53
C ILE A 61 9.13 8.84 3.10
N PRO A 62 8.61 8.70 1.87
CA PRO A 62 7.36 9.33 1.48
C PRO A 62 6.17 8.67 2.18
N SER A 63 5.10 9.44 2.40
CA SER A 63 3.81 8.89 2.84
C SER A 63 3.16 8.08 1.71
N TYR A 64 2.38 7.04 2.03
CA TYR A 64 1.53 6.39 1.03
C TYR A 64 0.50 7.35 0.41
N GLY A 65 0.14 8.42 1.13
CA GLY A 65 -0.71 9.49 0.62
C GLY A 65 0.01 10.45 -0.35
N SER A 66 1.33 10.32 -0.52
CA SER A 66 2.11 11.19 -1.39
C SER A 66 2.04 10.74 -2.85
N THR A 67 1.80 11.69 -3.76
CA THR A 67 1.81 11.42 -5.20
C THR A 67 3.23 11.24 -5.75
N GLU A 68 4.23 11.83 -5.10
CA GLU A 68 5.63 11.81 -5.54
C GLU A 68 6.56 11.55 -4.35
N PHE A 69 7.73 10.96 -4.64
CA PHE A 69 8.71 10.58 -3.63
C PHE A 69 9.28 11.76 -2.82
N SER A 70 9.52 12.90 -3.47
CA SER A 70 10.14 14.07 -2.84
C SER A 70 9.14 14.97 -2.11
N LYS A 71 7.86 14.57 -2.02
CA LYS A 71 6.87 15.36 -1.30
C LYS A 71 7.21 15.42 0.19
N PRO A 72 7.18 16.62 0.81
CA PRO A 72 7.34 16.75 2.25
C PRO A 72 6.26 15.97 3.01
N LEU A 73 6.62 15.50 4.21
CA LEU A 73 5.66 14.88 5.11
C LEU A 73 4.75 15.94 5.73
N GLU A 74 3.46 15.62 5.80
CA GLU A 74 2.44 16.39 6.52
C GLU A 74 2.26 15.86 7.95
N ALA A 75 1.52 16.60 8.78
CA ALA A 75 1.40 16.36 10.22
C ALA A 75 0.92 14.95 10.61
N TYR A 76 0.12 14.30 9.77
CA TYR A 76 -0.45 12.97 10.02
C TYR A 76 0.25 11.85 9.24
N ASN A 77 1.37 12.11 8.58
CA ASN A 77 2.08 11.06 7.84
C ASN A 77 2.95 10.20 8.78
N CYS A 78 2.67 8.89 8.80
CA CYS A 78 3.30 7.94 9.72
C CYS A 78 3.65 6.57 9.11
N ALA A 79 3.30 6.31 7.84
CA ALA A 79 3.70 5.08 7.16
C ALA A 79 3.89 5.28 5.63
N PRO A 80 4.76 4.47 4.98
CA PRO A 80 4.93 4.47 3.53
C PRO A 80 3.93 3.64 2.75
N HIS A 81 3.16 2.79 3.42
CA HIS A 81 2.20 1.87 2.81
C HIS A 81 1.10 1.49 3.81
N ILE A 82 0.05 0.88 3.28
CA ILE A 82 -1.03 0.25 4.03
C ILE A 82 -1.14 -1.19 3.53
N THR A 83 -1.31 -2.14 4.46
CA THR A 83 -1.62 -3.54 4.14
C THR A 83 -3.08 -3.81 4.47
N PHE A 84 -3.76 -4.62 3.65
CA PHE A 84 -5.13 -5.05 3.87
C PHE A 84 -5.22 -6.57 3.79
N THR A 85 -5.97 -7.17 4.71
CA THR A 85 -6.26 -8.60 4.79
C THR A 85 -7.78 -8.76 4.95
N THR A 86 -8.35 -9.77 4.32
CA THR A 86 -9.81 -10.03 4.28
C THR A 86 -10.02 -11.49 3.90
N ASN A 87 -11.26 -11.96 3.98
CA ASN A 87 -11.71 -13.29 3.54
C ASN A 87 -11.04 -14.41 4.34
N GLY A 88 -11.20 -14.36 5.67
CA GLY A 88 -10.76 -15.42 6.57
C GLY A 88 -9.24 -15.47 6.76
N PHE A 89 -8.54 -14.36 6.53
CA PHE A 89 -7.10 -14.30 6.72
C PHE A 89 -6.73 -14.64 8.18
N PHE A 90 -5.79 -15.56 8.34
CA PHE A 90 -5.17 -15.90 9.61
C PHE A 90 -3.69 -16.19 9.37
N ASN A 91 -2.89 -16.16 10.43
CA ASN A 91 -1.45 -16.32 10.32
C ASN A 91 -0.87 -16.95 11.59
N PRO A 92 0.23 -17.71 11.48
CA PRO A 92 0.89 -18.27 12.65
C PRO A 92 1.50 -17.15 13.54
N PRO A 93 1.79 -17.47 14.82
CA PRO A 93 2.55 -16.58 15.71
C PRO A 93 3.88 -16.14 15.09
N HIS A 94 4.13 -14.83 15.08
CA HIS A 94 5.35 -14.25 14.52
C HIS A 94 5.68 -12.90 15.17
N ILE A 95 6.86 -12.39 14.82
CA ILE A 95 7.35 -11.05 15.15
C ILE A 95 7.80 -10.40 13.84
N ASP A 96 7.45 -9.14 13.62
CA ASP A 96 7.82 -8.38 12.43
C ASP A 96 9.25 -7.85 12.51
N SER A 97 10.21 -8.76 12.63
CA SER A 97 11.65 -8.44 12.73
C SER A 97 12.21 -7.69 11.51
N GLY A 98 11.47 -7.69 10.39
CA GLY A 98 11.78 -6.92 9.19
C GLY A 98 11.43 -5.43 9.27
N ASP A 99 10.72 -4.99 10.30
CA ASP A 99 10.27 -3.62 10.46
C ASP A 99 11.25 -2.73 11.21
N ALA A 100 11.48 -1.54 10.65
CA ALA A 100 12.24 -0.47 11.30
C ALA A 100 11.41 0.25 12.35
N SER A 101 10.08 0.35 12.15
CA SER A 101 9.16 0.85 13.17
C SER A 101 8.98 -0.19 14.26
N GLN A 102 9.09 0.24 15.53
CA GLN A 102 8.65 -0.60 16.64
C GLN A 102 7.14 -0.80 16.63
N TRP A 103 6.40 0.27 16.35
CA TRP A 103 4.97 0.30 16.51
C TRP A 103 4.26 0.05 15.19
N ALA A 104 3.30 -0.88 15.23
CA ALA A 104 2.28 -1.03 14.20
C ALA A 104 0.98 -0.39 14.68
N PHE A 105 0.23 0.20 13.75
CA PHE A 105 -1.15 0.57 13.97
C PHE A 105 -2.03 -0.30 13.08
N ALA A 106 -3.09 -0.88 13.63
CA ALA A 106 -4.07 -1.61 12.86
C ALA A 106 -5.50 -1.17 13.15
N ILE A 107 -6.36 -1.37 12.15
CA ILE A 107 -7.81 -1.36 12.33
C ILE A 107 -8.39 -2.69 11.87
N PHE A 108 -9.40 -3.15 12.59
CA PHE A 108 -10.23 -4.29 12.22
C PHE A 108 -11.67 -3.84 12.09
N VAL A 109 -12.30 -4.14 10.96
CA VAL A 109 -13.66 -3.69 10.66
C VAL A 109 -14.49 -4.82 10.03
N PRO A 110 -15.74 -5.02 10.47
CA PRO A 110 -16.73 -5.83 9.77
C PRO A 110 -16.98 -5.31 8.35
N THR A 111 -16.94 -6.19 7.34
CA THR A 111 -17.20 -5.82 5.95
C THR A 111 -18.03 -6.85 5.21
N HIS A 112 -18.74 -6.37 4.18
CA HIS A 112 -19.37 -7.24 3.18
C HIS A 112 -18.31 -7.82 2.25
N VAL A 113 -18.35 -9.14 2.01
CA VAL A 113 -17.44 -9.82 1.06
C VAL A 113 -17.60 -9.26 -0.36
N LYS A 114 -18.82 -8.91 -0.74
CA LYS A 114 -19.19 -8.51 -2.11
C LYS A 114 -18.45 -7.26 -2.60
N ASP A 115 -18.33 -6.24 -1.75
CA ASP A 115 -17.86 -4.92 -2.17
C ASP A 115 -16.96 -4.22 -1.14
N GLY A 116 -16.70 -4.85 0.02
CA GLY A 116 -15.88 -4.29 1.08
C GLY A 116 -16.52 -3.13 1.84
N SER A 117 -17.82 -2.86 1.64
CA SER A 117 -18.55 -1.88 2.45
C SER A 117 -18.61 -2.33 3.91
N LEU A 118 -18.70 -1.35 4.83
CA LEU A 118 -18.78 -1.65 6.26
C LEU A 118 -20.08 -2.40 6.55
N ALA A 119 -19.97 -3.49 7.30
CA ALA A 119 -21.10 -4.24 7.82
C ALA A 119 -21.37 -3.87 9.28
N SER A 120 -22.59 -4.10 9.74
CA SER A 120 -23.02 -3.85 11.11
C SER A 120 -23.94 -4.97 11.61
N SER A 121 -24.27 -4.93 12.89
CA SER A 121 -25.29 -5.80 13.47
C SER A 121 -26.64 -5.70 12.77
N LYS A 122 -26.99 -4.53 12.22
CA LYS A 122 -28.23 -4.33 11.46
C LYS A 122 -28.26 -5.10 10.14
N ASP A 123 -27.09 -5.42 9.59
CA ASP A 123 -26.98 -6.19 8.35
C ASP A 123 -27.08 -7.72 8.59
N GLY A 124 -27.04 -8.13 9.86
CA GLY A 124 -26.95 -9.52 10.30
C GLY A 124 -25.52 -10.06 10.29
N TYR A 125 -24.53 -9.23 10.63
CA TYR A 125 -23.12 -9.65 10.70
C TYR A 125 -22.93 -10.82 11.68
N ASP A 126 -22.32 -11.90 11.20
CA ASP A 126 -22.27 -13.20 11.87
C ASP A 126 -20.87 -13.84 11.94
N VAL A 127 -19.81 -13.06 11.66
CA VAL A 127 -18.43 -13.55 11.74
C VAL A 127 -18.01 -13.74 13.19
N ASN A 128 -17.54 -14.94 13.52
CA ASN A 128 -17.08 -15.32 14.86
C ASN A 128 -15.61 -15.76 14.85
N GLY A 129 -14.95 -15.69 16.00
CA GLY A 129 -13.52 -16.00 16.12
C GLY A 129 -12.65 -14.96 15.42
N GLY A 130 -11.48 -15.37 14.93
CA GLY A 130 -10.55 -14.46 14.25
C GLY A 130 -9.78 -13.55 15.20
N LEU A 131 -9.60 -13.95 16.46
CA LEU A 131 -9.01 -13.11 17.51
C LEU A 131 -7.57 -12.72 17.16
N PHE A 132 -7.17 -11.52 17.60
CA PHE A 132 -5.77 -11.09 17.52
C PHE A 132 -5.08 -11.43 18.84
N ALA A 133 -4.20 -12.43 18.84
CA ALA A 133 -3.60 -12.98 20.04
C ALA A 133 -2.16 -12.51 20.24
N PHE A 134 -1.78 -12.38 21.51
CA PHE A 134 -0.42 -12.15 22.00
C PHE A 134 0.01 -13.38 22.82
N PRO A 135 0.51 -14.45 22.18
CA PRO A 135 0.65 -15.75 22.84
C PRO A 135 1.56 -15.75 24.06
N ASP A 136 2.61 -14.92 24.06
CA ASP A 136 3.56 -14.84 25.18
C ASP A 136 2.97 -14.11 26.41
N TYR A 137 1.77 -13.53 26.30
CA TYR A 137 1.07 -12.78 27.34
C TYR A 137 -0.28 -13.41 27.72
N ASP A 138 -0.61 -14.58 27.17
CA ASP A 138 -1.88 -15.29 27.39
C ASP A 138 -3.12 -14.39 27.23
N CYS A 139 -3.06 -13.44 26.30
CA CYS A 139 -4.13 -12.50 26.05
C CYS A 139 -4.44 -12.36 24.56
N CYS A 140 -5.66 -11.93 24.27
CA CYS A 140 -6.12 -11.67 22.92
C CYS A 140 -7.14 -10.54 22.89
N ILE A 141 -7.25 -9.92 21.72
CA ILE A 141 -8.33 -9.01 21.40
C ILE A 141 -9.42 -9.83 20.72
N ASP A 142 -10.53 -9.97 21.43
CA ASP A 142 -11.76 -10.52 20.87
C ASP A 142 -12.49 -9.43 20.05
N PHE A 143 -12.96 -9.83 18.89
CA PHE A 143 -13.72 -8.99 17.96
C PHE A 143 -15.24 -9.25 18.05
N GLU A 144 -15.70 -9.91 19.11
CA GLU A 144 -17.12 -10.17 19.38
C GLU A 144 -17.97 -8.88 19.34
N GLN A 145 -17.42 -7.77 19.82
CA GLN A 145 -18.05 -6.46 19.64
C GLN A 145 -18.04 -6.08 18.15
N GLN A 146 -19.23 -6.04 17.54
CA GLN A 146 -19.42 -5.77 16.12
C GLN A 146 -19.20 -4.28 15.79
N GLY A 147 -17.94 -3.85 15.80
CA GLY A 147 -17.53 -2.47 15.57
C GLY A 147 -16.11 -2.34 15.04
N LEU A 148 -15.64 -1.10 14.95
CA LEU A 148 -14.27 -0.78 14.54
C LEU A 148 -13.34 -0.94 15.75
N VAL A 149 -12.38 -1.85 15.64
CA VAL A 149 -11.30 -2.01 16.63
C VAL A 149 -10.04 -1.34 16.11
N LYS A 150 -9.40 -0.51 16.93
CA LYS A 150 -8.07 0.07 16.66
C LYS A 150 -7.06 -0.55 17.61
N LEU A 151 -5.90 -0.93 17.10
CA LEU A 151 -4.85 -1.58 17.87
C LEU A 151 -3.50 -0.92 17.59
N ILE A 152 -2.72 -0.72 18.65
CA ILE A 152 -1.30 -0.36 18.57
C ILE A 152 -0.52 -1.39 19.38
N TRP A 153 0.54 -1.94 18.80
CA TRP A 153 1.44 -2.86 19.49
C TRP A 153 2.86 -2.74 18.96
N ALA A 154 3.81 -3.25 19.75
CA ALA A 154 5.22 -3.28 19.36
C ALA A 154 5.50 -4.49 18.43
N ALA A 155 5.05 -4.43 17.19
CA ALA A 155 5.01 -5.56 16.25
C ALA A 155 6.37 -6.24 16.00
N ASN A 156 7.47 -5.48 16.06
CA ASN A 156 8.81 -6.02 15.89
C ASN A 156 9.46 -6.57 17.19
N ARG A 157 8.73 -6.55 18.31
CA ARG A 157 9.19 -7.05 19.62
C ARG A 157 8.25 -8.07 20.25
N VAL A 158 6.95 -7.93 20.01
CA VAL A 158 5.91 -8.72 20.66
C VAL A 158 5.38 -9.76 19.68
N LYS A 159 5.45 -11.03 20.08
CA LYS A 159 4.89 -12.14 19.29
C LYS A 159 3.38 -12.01 19.21
N HIS A 160 2.84 -12.13 18.01
CA HIS A 160 1.41 -11.97 17.76
C HIS A 160 0.92 -12.85 16.60
N CYS A 161 -0.39 -13.10 16.56
CA CYS A 161 -1.05 -13.80 15.46
C CYS A 161 -2.52 -13.41 15.32
N THR A 162 -3.08 -13.73 14.15
CA THR A 162 -4.52 -13.75 13.94
C THR A 162 -4.97 -15.21 13.93
N LEU A 163 -5.92 -15.58 14.80
CA LEU A 163 -6.50 -16.92 14.82
C LEU A 163 -7.49 -17.11 13.66
N PRO A 164 -7.85 -18.35 13.30
CA PRO A 164 -8.89 -18.59 12.29
C PRO A 164 -10.24 -17.99 12.70
N ALA A 165 -10.97 -17.47 11.72
CA ALA A 165 -12.33 -16.98 11.87
C ALA A 165 -13.32 -17.94 11.20
N ASN A 166 -14.55 -17.98 11.71
CA ASN A 166 -15.68 -18.57 11.01
C ASN A 166 -16.45 -17.44 10.30
N GLU A 167 -16.34 -17.40 8.98
CA GLU A 167 -16.96 -16.38 8.13
C GLU A 167 -18.11 -16.94 7.31
N SER A 168 -19.06 -16.07 6.94
CA SER A 168 -20.16 -16.42 6.03
C SER A 168 -19.86 -15.92 4.61
N PRO A 169 -20.54 -16.44 3.57
CA PRO A 169 -20.39 -15.92 2.21
C PRO A 169 -20.75 -14.43 2.05
N LYS A 170 -21.49 -13.86 3.03
CA LYS A 170 -21.94 -12.47 3.02
C LYS A 170 -20.96 -11.54 3.73
N PHE A 171 -20.25 -12.01 4.74
CA PHE A 171 -19.50 -11.18 5.68
C PHE A 171 -18.08 -11.69 5.95
N THR A 172 -17.16 -10.75 6.12
CA THR A 172 -15.77 -10.99 6.50
C THR A 172 -15.31 -9.90 7.47
N ARG A 173 -14.09 -10.03 8.02
CA ARG A 173 -13.45 -8.97 8.78
C ARG A 173 -12.20 -8.50 8.06
N MET A 174 -12.20 -7.22 7.67
CA MET A 174 -11.02 -6.62 7.08
C MET A 174 -10.08 -6.16 8.19
N GLY A 175 -8.82 -6.64 8.14
CA GLY A 175 -7.72 -6.13 8.93
C GLY A 175 -6.82 -5.23 8.08
N MET A 176 -6.49 -4.04 8.56
CA MET A 176 -5.57 -3.11 7.90
C MET A 176 -4.47 -2.69 8.86
N SER A 177 -3.21 -2.70 8.41
CA SER A 177 -2.07 -2.25 9.21
C SER A 177 -1.20 -1.20 8.53
N MET A 178 -0.54 -0.39 9.37
CA MET A 178 0.46 0.61 9.01
C MET A 178 1.75 0.37 9.79
N GLN A 179 2.83 0.09 9.05
CA GLN A 179 4.18 -0.21 9.56
C GLN A 179 5.24 0.37 8.63
N ILE A 180 6.50 0.43 9.08
CA ILE A 180 7.65 0.92 8.30
C ILE A 180 8.68 -0.22 8.13
N PRO A 181 8.78 -0.83 6.94
CA PRO A 181 9.73 -1.90 6.68
C PRO A 181 11.16 -1.36 6.61
N THR A 182 12.12 -2.13 7.13
CA THR A 182 13.56 -1.78 7.09
C THR A 182 14.05 -1.58 5.66
N LYS A 183 13.58 -2.40 4.71
CA LYS A 183 13.94 -2.26 3.29
C LYS A 183 13.49 -0.91 2.71
N THR A 184 12.33 -0.41 3.11
CA THR A 184 11.82 0.90 2.69
C THR A 184 12.69 2.01 3.27
N ALA A 185 12.93 2.00 4.59
CA ALA A 185 13.76 3.01 5.25
C ALA A 185 15.18 3.09 4.67
N THR A 186 15.85 1.95 4.54
CA THR A 186 17.22 1.86 4.01
C THR A 186 17.31 2.27 2.54
N THR A 187 16.29 1.95 1.72
CA THR A 187 16.26 2.33 0.30
C THR A 187 16.02 3.83 0.14
N CYS A 188 15.07 4.42 0.87
CA CYS A 188 14.85 5.87 0.86
C CYS A 188 16.09 6.64 1.31
N SER A 189 16.74 6.20 2.39
CA SER A 189 17.98 6.80 2.89
C SER A 189 19.12 6.73 1.86
N ALA A 190 19.29 5.60 1.18
CA ALA A 190 20.29 5.42 0.14
C ALA A 190 20.02 6.24 -1.13
N ILE A 191 18.75 6.43 -1.49
CA ILE A 191 18.36 7.32 -2.61
C ILE A 191 18.78 8.75 -2.29
N ARG A 192 18.48 9.22 -1.07
CA ARG A 192 18.85 10.58 -0.64
C ARG A 192 20.36 10.81 -0.68
N SER A 193 21.15 9.86 -0.17
CA SER A 193 22.61 10.03 -0.09
C SER A 193 23.34 9.74 -1.40
N GLY A 194 22.64 9.33 -2.46
CA GLY A 194 23.25 8.84 -3.70
C GLY A 194 23.90 7.46 -3.58
N LEU A 195 23.99 6.89 -2.36
CA LEU A 195 24.56 5.56 -2.14
C LEU A 195 23.76 4.45 -2.83
N ILE A 196 22.51 4.71 -3.23
CA ILE A 196 21.71 3.78 -4.04
C ILE A 196 22.46 3.36 -5.32
N TYR A 197 23.20 4.27 -5.95
CA TYR A 197 23.93 4.02 -7.20
C TYR A 197 25.17 3.15 -7.00
N LEU A 198 25.63 2.97 -5.76
CA LEU A 198 26.77 2.10 -5.44
C LEU A 198 26.36 0.64 -5.23
N ARG A 199 25.06 0.35 -5.07
CA ARG A 199 24.58 -1.03 -4.91
C ARG A 199 24.83 -1.82 -6.19
N LYS A 200 25.25 -3.09 -6.06
CA LYS A 200 25.55 -3.99 -7.20
C LYS A 200 24.44 -4.01 -8.25
N SER A 201 23.18 -3.95 -7.83
CA SER A 201 22.00 -3.95 -8.70
C SER A 201 21.84 -2.68 -9.57
N TYR A 202 22.45 -1.57 -9.19
CA TYR A 202 22.30 -0.26 -9.86
C TYR A 202 23.62 0.27 -10.45
N ARG A 203 24.77 -0.24 -10.01
CA ARG A 203 26.11 0.27 -10.36
C ARG A 203 26.41 0.31 -11.85
N SER A 204 25.85 -0.61 -12.64
CA SER A 204 26.01 -0.67 -14.09
C SER A 204 24.83 -0.10 -14.88
N THR A 205 23.81 0.44 -14.21
CA THR A 205 22.59 0.92 -14.85
C THR A 205 22.65 2.43 -15.08
N MET A 206 22.83 2.83 -16.35
CA MET A 206 22.91 4.25 -16.75
C MET A 206 21.54 4.97 -16.75
N ASN A 207 20.42 4.23 -16.78
CA ASN A 207 19.09 4.81 -16.86
C ASN A 207 18.21 4.34 -15.70
N THR A 208 18.14 5.15 -14.63
CA THR A 208 17.32 4.88 -13.45
C THR A 208 16.31 5.99 -13.22
N TYR A 209 15.20 5.68 -12.55
CA TYR A 209 14.18 6.66 -12.19
C TYR A 209 13.51 6.30 -10.87
N ILE A 210 12.90 7.29 -10.23
CA ILE A 210 12.04 7.10 -9.07
C ILE A 210 10.59 7.07 -9.55
N GLY A 211 9.83 6.05 -9.14
CA GLY A 211 8.42 5.94 -9.45
C GLY A 211 7.59 7.08 -8.85
N GLY A 212 6.35 7.21 -9.32
CA GLY A 212 5.45 8.26 -8.84
C GLY A 212 4.28 8.47 -9.78
N HIS A 213 3.31 9.25 -9.32
CA HIS A 213 2.10 9.56 -10.08
C HIS A 213 2.45 10.17 -11.44
N ARG A 214 3.38 11.13 -11.49
CA ARG A 214 3.84 11.75 -12.74
C ARG A 214 4.39 10.74 -13.74
N VAL A 215 5.23 9.80 -13.28
CA VAL A 215 5.81 8.77 -14.16
C VAL A 215 4.73 7.86 -14.73
N ILE A 216 3.78 7.44 -13.88
CA ILE A 216 2.63 6.62 -14.30
C ILE A 216 1.81 7.37 -15.35
N MET A 217 1.47 8.64 -15.08
CA MET A 217 0.67 9.46 -15.99
C MET A 217 1.38 9.73 -17.32
N ASN A 218 2.69 9.97 -17.31
CA ASN A 218 3.48 10.17 -18.53
C ASN A 218 3.51 8.90 -19.39
N ARG A 219 3.69 7.72 -18.78
CA ARG A 219 3.62 6.45 -19.50
C ARG A 219 2.27 6.23 -20.16
N LEU A 220 1.18 6.58 -19.49
CA LEU A 220 -0.17 6.52 -20.07
C LEU A 220 -0.30 7.45 -21.29
N LYS A 221 0.15 8.70 -21.17
CA LYS A 221 0.12 9.68 -22.29
C LYS A 221 0.87 9.18 -23.52
N CYS A 222 2.08 8.65 -23.35
CA CYS A 222 2.86 8.10 -24.46
C CYS A 222 2.16 6.92 -25.16
N MET A 223 1.45 6.07 -24.40
CA MET A 223 0.65 4.98 -25.01
C MET A 223 -0.54 5.51 -25.79
N PHE A 224 -1.26 6.51 -25.28
CA PHE A 224 -2.39 7.11 -26.02
C PHE A 224 -1.91 7.81 -27.30
N GLN A 225 -0.79 8.53 -27.26
CA GLN A 225 -0.17 9.14 -28.44
C GLN A 225 0.26 8.10 -29.47
N SER A 226 0.87 6.99 -29.03
CA SER A 226 1.25 5.87 -29.90
C SER A 226 0.05 5.20 -30.56
N LEU A 227 -1.07 5.05 -29.83
CA LEU A 227 -2.31 4.46 -30.38
C LEU A 227 -2.98 5.40 -31.39
N THR A 228 -2.98 6.72 -31.14
CA THR A 228 -3.45 7.70 -32.12
C THR A 228 -2.56 7.70 -33.36
N LEU A 229 -1.23 7.70 -33.23
CA LEU A 229 -0.33 7.62 -34.38
C LEU A 229 -0.49 6.30 -35.14
N SER A 230 -0.63 5.15 -34.48
CA SER A 230 -0.88 3.88 -35.17
C SER A 230 -2.23 3.88 -35.89
N SER A 231 -3.26 4.51 -35.32
CA SER A 231 -4.58 4.64 -35.97
C SER A 231 -4.58 5.65 -37.14
N ILE A 232 -3.71 6.66 -37.10
CA ILE A 232 -3.50 7.62 -38.19
C ILE A 232 -2.68 6.95 -39.31
N LEU A 233 -1.62 6.22 -38.95
CA LEU A 233 -0.80 5.45 -39.89
C LEU A 233 -1.58 4.29 -40.53
N SER A 234 -2.49 3.62 -39.79
CA SER A 234 -3.37 2.60 -40.38
C SER A 234 -4.46 3.19 -41.27
N ARG A 235 -4.84 4.46 -41.06
CA ARG A 235 -5.77 5.19 -41.95
C ARG A 235 -5.08 5.77 -43.19
N ASN A 236 -3.78 6.02 -43.12
CA ASN A 236 -2.97 6.54 -44.22
C ASN A 236 -2.27 5.45 -45.05
N ASN A 237 -2.35 4.19 -44.64
CA ASN A 237 -1.87 3.02 -45.41
C ASN A 237 -3.04 2.21 -46.00
N ALA A 238 -4.08 2.90 -46.49
CA ALA A 238 -4.91 2.30 -47.53
C ALA A 238 -4.12 2.38 -48.85
N ASP A 239 -3.95 1.22 -49.47
CA ASP A 239 -3.38 0.98 -50.81
C ASP A 239 -1.86 1.10 -50.98
N VAL A 240 -1.14 0.03 -50.59
CA VAL A 240 -0.24 -0.66 -51.52
C VAL A 240 -0.31 -2.17 -51.24
N ILE A 241 -1.03 -2.88 -52.10
CA ILE A 241 -0.95 -4.33 -52.25
C ILE A 241 0.40 -4.65 -52.90
N HIS A 242 1.21 -5.52 -52.30
CA HIS A 242 2.02 -6.48 -53.06
C HIS A 242 2.24 -7.76 -52.24
N HIS A 243 1.87 -8.88 -52.87
CA HIS A 243 2.13 -10.26 -52.47
C HIS A 243 3.64 -10.54 -52.34
N PHE A 244 4.07 -11.43 -51.44
CA PHE A 244 4.39 -12.83 -51.76
C PHE A 244 4.84 -13.64 -50.54
N LYS A 245 4.42 -14.91 -50.53
CA LYS A 245 4.94 -16.04 -49.73
C LYS A 245 6.43 -16.27 -50.02
N VAL A 246 7.26 -16.51 -49.00
CA VAL A 246 7.70 -17.82 -48.45
C VAL A 246 8.05 -17.60 -46.98
#